data_AF-A0A248LGJ7-F1
#
_entry.id   AF-A0A248LGJ7-F1
#
_cell.length_a   1.000
_cell.length_b   1.000
_cell.length_c   1.000
_cell.angle_alpha   90.00
_cell.angle_beta   90.00
_cell.angle_gamma   90.00
#
_symmetry.space_group_name_H-M   'P 1'
#
loop_
_entity.id
_entity.type
_entity.pdbx_description
1 polymer ?
#
loop_
_entity_poly.entity_id
_entity_poly.type
_entity_poly.pdbx_seq_one_letter_code
_entity_poly.pdbx_strand_id
1 'polypeptide(L)'
;MIETLLGGLLGGAFRLAPEILKWLDRKGERGHELAMQDKALEFEKLRGAQRMAEIGASADAAWNVGAIDALREAVTAQGQRSGVRWADALSISVRPVITYWFMALYCAAKTAAFAAAVTAGAGWGTAILHAWTEADQALWAGVLNFWFLGRVFDRVRP
;
A
#
# COMPACT_ATOMS: atom_id res chain seq x y z
N MET A 1 3.69 86.72 0.36
CA MET A 1 4.96 85.96 0.14
C MET A 1 4.86 84.51 0.58
N ILE A 2 3.97 84.17 1.51
CA ILE A 2 3.70 82.79 1.92
C ILE A 2 2.82 82.07 0.86
N GLU A 3 1.90 82.76 0.19
CA GLU A 3 1.04 82.15 -0.85
C GLU A 3 1.80 81.73 -2.12
N THR A 4 2.84 82.47 -2.53
CA THR A 4 3.66 82.11 -3.69
C THR A 4 4.64 80.97 -3.40
N LEU A 5 5.16 80.88 -2.18
CA LEU A 5 5.94 79.73 -1.72
C LEU A 5 5.06 78.48 -1.59
N LEU A 6 3.85 78.61 -1.04
CA LEU A 6 2.88 77.51 -0.98
C LEU A 6 2.39 77.07 -2.37
N GLY A 7 2.13 78.01 -3.28
CA GLY A 7 1.71 77.71 -4.66
C GLY A 7 2.80 77.02 -5.49
N GLY A 8 4.07 77.42 -5.33
CA GLY A 8 5.20 76.75 -5.96
C GLY A 8 5.45 75.34 -5.42
N LEU A 9 5.29 75.15 -4.11
CA LEU A 9 5.45 73.85 -3.44
C LEU A 9 4.30 72.89 -3.77
N LEU A 10 3.06 73.39 -3.80
CA LEU A 10 1.88 72.65 -4.26
C LEU A 10 1.97 72.29 -5.76
N GLY A 11 2.46 73.20 -6.60
CA GLY A 11 2.71 72.92 -8.02
C GLY A 11 3.81 71.87 -8.25
N GLY A 12 4.86 71.87 -7.42
CA GLY A 12 5.89 70.82 -7.41
C GLY A 12 5.33 69.46 -6.96
N ALA A 13 4.50 69.45 -5.93
CA ALA A 13 3.82 68.24 -5.44
C ALA A 13 2.87 67.66 -6.50
N PHE A 14 2.11 68.49 -7.22
CA PHE A 14 1.22 68.05 -8.30
C PHE A 14 1.96 67.50 -9.53
N ARG A 15 3.22 67.88 -9.76
CA ARG A 15 4.07 67.26 -10.80
C ARG A 15 4.61 65.88 -10.39
N LEU A 16 4.80 65.66 -9.09
CA LEU A 16 5.23 64.36 -8.56
C LEU A 16 4.06 63.38 -8.39
N ALA A 17 2.83 63.87 -8.19
CA ALA A 17 1.63 63.05 -8.10
C ALA A 17 1.46 62.04 -9.26
N PRO A 18 1.57 62.41 -10.55
CA PRO A 18 1.47 61.46 -11.65
C PRO A 18 2.65 60.46 -11.69
N GLU A 19 3.84 60.85 -11.23
CA GLU A 19 5.00 59.96 -11.14
C GLU A 19 4.80 58.91 -10.03
N ILE A 20 4.22 59.31 -8.89
CA ILE A 20 3.87 58.42 -7.78
C ILE A 20 2.78 57.43 -8.20
N LEU A 21 1.75 57.90 -8.91
CA LEU A 21 0.70 57.03 -9.45
C LEU A 21 1.28 56.00 -10.43
N LYS A 22 2.14 56.42 -11.38
CA LYS A 22 2.82 55.50 -12.30
C LYS A 22 3.71 54.49 -11.58
N TRP A 23 4.39 54.89 -10.51
CA TRP A 23 5.21 53.97 -9.73
C TRP A 23 4.35 52.93 -9.00
N LEU A 24 3.21 53.37 -8.45
CA LEU A 24 2.26 52.49 -7.77
C LEU A 24 1.64 51.47 -8.75
N ASP A 25 1.33 51.91 -9.97
CA ASP A 25 0.78 51.07 -11.03
C ASP A 25 1.80 50.02 -11.52
N ARG A 26 3.05 50.44 -11.79
CA ARG A 26 4.16 49.52 -12.12
C ARG A 26 4.44 48.51 -11.02
N LYS A 27 4.28 48.91 -9.75
CA LYS A 27 4.43 48.00 -8.61
C LYS A 27 3.28 46.99 -8.57
N GLY A 28 2.06 47.43 -8.91
CA GLY A 28 0.88 46.57 -9.07
C GLY A 28 1.05 45.54 -10.20
N GLU A 29 1.45 45.97 -11.40
CA GLU A 29 1.69 45.08 -12.54
C GLU A 29 2.76 44.03 -12.24
N ARG A 30 3.89 44.43 -11.65
CA ARG A 30 4.95 43.47 -11.23
C ARG A 30 4.45 42.50 -10.17
N GLY A 31 3.64 42.96 -9.21
CA GLY A 31 3.01 42.09 -8.22
C GLY A 31 2.04 41.09 -8.85
N HIS A 32 1.30 41.52 -9.87
CA HIS A 32 0.40 40.66 -10.62
C HIS A 32 1.15 39.62 -11.47
N GLU A 33 2.23 40.02 -12.16
CA GLU A 33 3.11 39.09 -12.89
C GLU A 33 3.74 38.05 -11.97
N LEU A 34 4.21 38.46 -10.79
CA LEU A 34 4.74 37.53 -9.78
C LEU A 34 3.66 36.56 -9.31
N ALA A 35 2.46 37.04 -9.00
CA ALA A 35 1.36 36.18 -8.60
C ALA A 35 0.98 35.17 -9.69
N MET A 36 0.98 35.59 -10.96
CA MET A 36 0.75 34.69 -12.10
C MET A 36 1.85 33.63 -12.23
N GLN A 37 3.12 34.03 -12.09
CA GLN A 37 4.25 33.09 -12.11
C GLN A 37 4.21 32.10 -10.95
N ASP A 38 3.89 32.56 -9.74
CA ASP A 38 3.74 31.71 -8.55
C ASP A 38 2.62 30.69 -8.74
N LYS A 39 1.48 31.09 -9.32
CA LYS A 39 0.38 30.16 -9.63
C LYS A 39 0.74 29.16 -10.71
N ALA A 40 1.48 29.56 -11.74
CA ALA A 40 2.00 28.63 -12.74
C ALA A 40 2.95 27.60 -12.09
N LEU A 41 3.82 28.06 -11.19
CA LEU A 41 4.78 27.21 -10.48
C LEU A 41 4.08 26.26 -9.50
N GLU A 42 3.04 26.71 -8.78
CA GLU A 42 2.17 25.85 -7.97
C GLU A 42 1.51 24.76 -8.82
N PHE A 43 1.00 25.11 -10.01
CA PHE A 43 0.38 24.17 -10.92
C PHE A 43 1.37 23.12 -11.44
N GLU A 44 2.59 23.53 -11.80
CA GLU A 44 3.65 22.60 -12.19
C GLU A 44 4.07 21.69 -11.04
N LYS A 45 4.17 22.21 -9.81
CA LYS A 45 4.44 21.40 -8.61
C LYS A 45 3.36 20.35 -8.39
N LEU A 46 2.08 20.74 -8.49
CA LEU A 46 0.95 19.81 -8.35
C LEU A 46 0.97 18.74 -9.44
N ARG A 47 1.20 19.13 -10.70
CA ARG A 47 1.31 18.21 -11.82
C ARG A 47 2.50 17.26 -11.66
N GLY A 48 3.64 17.77 -11.18
CA GLY A 48 4.82 16.97 -10.86
C GLY A 48 4.55 15.97 -9.75
N ALA A 49 3.90 16.39 -8.67
CA ALA A 49 3.51 15.51 -7.56
C ALA A 49 2.53 14.41 -8.01
N GLN A 50 1.53 14.75 -8.85
CA GLN A 50 0.60 13.77 -9.40
C GLN A 50 1.32 12.75 -10.29
N ARG A 51 2.22 13.21 -11.17
CA ARG A 51 3.01 12.31 -12.02
C ARG A 51 3.91 11.38 -11.21
N MET A 52 4.52 11.88 -10.14
CA MET A 52 5.30 11.05 -9.22
C MET A 52 4.44 10.03 -8.49
N ALA A 53 3.21 10.40 -8.08
CA ALA A 53 2.26 9.47 -7.47
C ALA A 53 1.81 8.37 -8.45
N GLU A 54 1.55 8.73 -9.71
CA GLU A 54 1.22 7.76 -10.77
C GLU A 54 2.38 6.80 -11.03
N ILE A 55 3.61 7.31 -11.11
CA ILE A 55 4.82 6.49 -11.26
C ILE A 55 4.96 5.54 -10.06
N GLY A 56 4.83 6.04 -8.83
CA GLY A 56 4.86 5.24 -7.61
C GLY A 56 3.83 4.11 -7.62
N ALA A 57 2.57 4.43 -7.92
CA ALA A 57 1.50 3.44 -8.01
C ALA A 57 1.77 2.37 -9.10
N SER A 58 2.32 2.77 -10.24
CA SER A 58 2.69 1.83 -11.31
C SER A 58 3.88 0.95 -10.94
N ALA A 59 4.87 1.48 -10.21
CA ALA A 59 6.01 0.73 -9.71
C ALA A 59 5.59 -0.28 -8.64
N ASP A 60 4.71 0.12 -7.72
CA ASP A 60 4.16 -0.77 -6.70
C ASP A 60 3.33 -1.89 -7.35
N ALA A 61 2.52 -1.56 -8.36
CA ALA A 61 1.80 -2.57 -9.14
C ALA A 61 2.76 -3.54 -9.85
N ALA A 62 3.81 -3.04 -10.50
CA ALA A 62 4.81 -3.86 -11.19
C ALA A 62 5.60 -4.75 -10.21
N TRP A 63 5.96 -4.25 -9.04
CA TRP A 63 6.60 -5.03 -7.97
C TRP A 63 5.70 -6.17 -7.49
N ASN A 64 4.42 -5.86 -7.22
CA ASN A 64 3.46 -6.86 -6.78
C ASN A 64 3.22 -7.94 -7.84
N VAL A 65 3.14 -7.58 -9.13
CA VAL A 65 3.05 -8.56 -10.23
C VAL A 65 4.33 -9.40 -10.33
N GLY A 66 5.51 -8.77 -10.28
CA GLY A 66 6.79 -9.48 -10.36
C GLY A 66 7.00 -10.48 -9.20
N ALA A 67 6.58 -10.13 -7.98
CA ALA A 67 6.63 -11.03 -6.84
C ALA A 67 5.68 -12.23 -7.00
N ILE A 68 4.47 -11.99 -7.53
CA ILE A 68 3.50 -13.05 -7.82
C ILE A 68 4.00 -13.94 -8.96
N ASP A 69 4.62 -13.37 -9.99
CA ASP A 69 5.20 -14.13 -11.10
C ASP A 69 6.39 -14.98 -10.64
N ALA A 70 7.26 -14.47 -9.77
CA ALA A 70 8.34 -15.26 -9.18
C ALA A 70 7.81 -16.41 -8.31
N LEU A 71 6.76 -16.18 -7.51
CA LEU A 71 6.08 -17.24 -6.76
C LEU A 71 5.45 -18.27 -7.70
N ARG A 72 4.80 -17.81 -8.78
CA ARG A 72 4.22 -18.68 -9.81
C ARG A 72 5.29 -19.52 -10.47
N GLU A 73 6.41 -18.92 -10.87
CA GLU A 73 7.54 -19.59 -11.50
C GLU A 73 8.11 -20.68 -10.60
N ALA A 74 8.34 -20.37 -9.32
CA ALA A 74 8.79 -21.34 -8.32
C ALA A 74 7.80 -22.52 -8.15
N VAL A 75 6.49 -22.24 -8.12
CA VAL A 75 5.46 -23.29 -8.07
C VAL A 75 5.43 -24.13 -9.35
N THR A 76 5.56 -23.52 -10.52
CA THR A 76 5.61 -24.26 -11.79
C THR A 76 6.89 -25.07 -11.96
N ALA A 77 8.03 -24.56 -11.50
CA ALA A 77 9.31 -25.28 -11.51
C ALA A 77 9.24 -26.54 -10.64
N GLN A 78 8.53 -26.49 -9.52
CA GLN A 78 8.28 -27.67 -8.68
C GLN A 78 7.42 -28.74 -9.37
N GLY A 79 6.68 -28.37 -10.43
CA GLY A 79 5.87 -29.28 -11.25
C GLY A 79 6.57 -29.81 -12.51
N GLN A 80 7.77 -29.33 -12.85
CA GLN A 80 8.50 -29.82 -14.02
C GLN A 80 9.10 -31.20 -13.75
N ARG A 81 8.78 -32.16 -14.63
CA ARG A 81 9.31 -33.52 -14.58
C ARG A 81 10.75 -33.54 -15.09
N SER A 82 11.67 -33.99 -14.25
CA SER A 82 13.09 -34.16 -14.58
C SER A 82 13.34 -35.26 -15.64
N GLY A 83 12.30 -36.03 -15.98
CA GLY A 83 12.40 -37.19 -16.88
C GLY A 83 12.83 -38.46 -16.15
N VAL A 84 13.28 -38.35 -14.90
CA VAL A 84 13.66 -39.46 -14.04
C VAL A 84 12.47 -39.85 -13.15
N ARG A 85 11.78 -40.94 -13.53
CA ARG A 85 10.50 -41.37 -12.92
C ARG A 85 10.52 -41.49 -11.39
N TRP A 86 11.63 -41.95 -10.80
CA TRP A 86 11.73 -42.09 -9.34
C TRP A 86 11.95 -40.74 -8.63
N ALA A 87 12.73 -39.84 -9.23
CA ALA A 87 12.97 -38.50 -8.69
C ALA A 87 11.70 -37.65 -8.78
N ASP A 88 10.96 -37.79 -9.89
CA ASP A 88 9.67 -37.11 -10.09
C ASP A 88 8.60 -37.66 -9.12
N ALA A 89 8.54 -38.98 -8.92
CA ALA A 89 7.63 -39.58 -7.94
C ALA A 89 7.94 -39.12 -6.51
N LEU A 90 9.23 -39.07 -6.14
CA LEU A 90 9.65 -38.54 -4.85
C LEU A 90 9.26 -37.07 -4.72
N SER A 91 9.63 -36.22 -5.69
CA SER A 91 9.34 -34.78 -5.69
C SER A 91 7.85 -34.46 -5.55
N ILE A 92 7.00 -35.15 -6.32
CA ILE A 92 5.53 -34.97 -6.25
C ILE A 92 4.98 -35.42 -4.90
N SER A 93 5.57 -36.46 -4.28
CA SER A 93 5.11 -36.99 -2.99
C SER A 93 5.50 -36.13 -1.79
N VAL A 94 6.59 -35.35 -1.86
CA VAL A 94 7.10 -34.57 -0.72
C VAL A 94 6.03 -33.64 -0.16
N ARG A 95 5.34 -32.88 -1.01
CA ARG A 95 4.34 -31.90 -0.57
C ARG A 95 3.16 -32.58 0.15
N PRO A 96 2.46 -33.59 -0.44
CA PRO A 96 1.41 -34.33 0.27
C PRO A 96 1.89 -35.00 1.56
N VAL A 97 3.07 -35.64 1.54
CA VAL A 97 3.59 -36.38 2.71
C VAL A 97 3.86 -35.42 3.86
N ILE A 98 4.52 -34.29 3.60
CA ILE A 98 4.76 -33.26 4.62
C ILE A 98 3.42 -32.73 5.15
N THR A 99 2.45 -32.43 4.28
CA THR A 99 1.13 -31.95 4.72
C THR A 99 0.42 -32.95 5.62
N TYR A 100 0.36 -34.23 5.23
CA TYR A 100 -0.27 -35.26 6.06
C TYR A 100 0.48 -35.49 7.38
N TRP A 101 1.81 -35.42 7.36
CA TRP A 101 2.63 -35.55 8.56
C TRP A 101 2.38 -34.40 9.55
N PHE A 102 2.38 -33.15 9.08
CA PHE A 102 2.06 -32.00 9.91
C PHE A 102 0.63 -32.07 10.46
N MET A 103 -0.34 -32.51 9.64
CA MET A 103 -1.71 -32.71 10.10
C MET A 103 -1.79 -33.82 11.17
N ALA A 104 -1.07 -34.92 11.00
CA ALA A 104 -1.02 -36.01 11.97
C ALA A 104 -0.41 -35.54 13.30
N LEU A 105 0.69 -34.80 13.26
CA LEU A 105 1.31 -34.20 14.44
C LEU A 105 0.37 -33.20 15.14
N TYR A 106 -0.33 -32.38 14.37
CA TYR A 106 -1.32 -31.44 14.90
C TYR A 106 -2.46 -32.19 15.61
N CYS A 107 -3.06 -33.19 14.97
CA CYS A 107 -4.09 -34.03 15.58
C CYS A 107 -3.58 -34.70 16.86
N ALA A 108 -2.38 -35.30 16.82
CA ALA A 108 -1.77 -35.94 17.98
C ALA A 108 -1.57 -34.96 19.16
N ALA A 109 -1.07 -33.76 18.88
CA ALA A 109 -0.88 -32.72 19.90
C ALA A 109 -2.22 -32.27 20.51
N LYS A 110 -3.25 -32.09 19.69
CA LYS A 110 -4.60 -31.71 20.18
C LYS A 110 -5.25 -32.82 20.99
N THR A 111 -5.14 -34.07 20.54
CA THR A 111 -5.62 -35.23 21.30
C THR A 111 -4.88 -35.36 22.63
N ALA A 112 -3.55 -35.15 22.66
CA ALA A 112 -2.77 -35.17 23.89
C ALA A 112 -3.18 -34.04 24.85
N ALA A 113 -3.36 -32.81 24.35
CA ALA A 113 -3.81 -31.68 25.16
C ALA A 113 -5.21 -31.91 25.76
N PHE A 114 -6.14 -32.43 24.95
CA PHE A 114 -7.48 -32.79 25.41
C PHE A 114 -7.44 -33.91 26.46
N ALA A 115 -6.69 -34.99 26.19
CA ALA A 115 -6.53 -36.10 27.11
C ALA A 115 -5.94 -35.64 28.44
N ALA A 116 -4.90 -34.78 28.40
CA ALA A 116 -4.30 -34.20 29.60
C ALA A 116 -5.32 -33.41 30.43
N ALA A 117 -6.13 -32.57 29.80
CA ALA A 117 -7.18 -31.81 30.48
C ALA A 117 -8.23 -32.72 31.14
N VAL A 118 -8.69 -33.76 30.44
CA VAL A 118 -9.64 -34.73 31.01
C VAL A 118 -9.01 -35.51 32.16
N THR A 119 -7.75 -35.95 32.04
CA THR A 119 -7.05 -36.65 33.13
C THR A 119 -6.81 -35.76 34.35
N ALA A 120 -6.72 -34.45 34.16
CA ALA A 120 -6.62 -33.47 35.24
C ALA A 120 -7.98 -33.18 35.92
N GLY A 121 -9.04 -33.88 35.53
CA GLY A 121 -10.38 -33.72 36.11
C GLY A 121 -11.23 -32.63 35.46
N ALA A 122 -10.79 -32.05 34.33
CA ALA A 122 -11.61 -31.09 33.60
C ALA A 122 -12.84 -31.78 32.98
N GLY A 123 -13.99 -31.12 33.05
CA GLY A 123 -15.18 -31.54 32.31
C GLY A 123 -14.93 -31.48 30.80
N TRP A 124 -15.66 -32.29 30.03
CA TRP A 124 -15.46 -32.36 28.57
C TRP A 124 -15.66 -31.00 27.88
N GLY A 125 -16.65 -30.22 28.31
CA GLY A 125 -16.90 -28.88 27.77
C GLY A 125 -15.71 -27.94 28.00
N THR A 126 -15.11 -27.95 29.19
CA THR A 126 -13.94 -27.11 29.49
C THR A 126 -12.69 -27.62 28.78
N ALA A 127 -12.52 -28.94 28.67
CA ALA A 127 -11.41 -29.54 27.94
C ALA A 127 -11.44 -29.24 26.43
N ILE A 128 -12.62 -29.24 25.80
CA ILE A 128 -12.78 -28.85 24.38
C ILE A 128 -12.46 -27.37 24.19
N LEU A 129 -13.01 -26.50 25.03
CA LEU A 129 -12.74 -25.06 24.97
C LEU A 129 -11.26 -24.75 25.21
N HIS A 130 -10.58 -25.53 26.04
CA HIS A 130 -9.15 -25.37 26.30
C HIS A 130 -8.29 -25.89 25.13
N ALA A 131 -8.69 -26.98 24.49
CA ALA A 131 -8.01 -27.52 23.32
C ALA A 131 -8.16 -26.64 22.07
N TRP A 132 -9.26 -25.88 21.98
CA TRP A 132 -9.57 -24.96 20.89
C TRP A 132 -9.06 -23.53 21.18
N THR A 133 -8.01 -23.13 20.49
CA THR A 133 -7.28 -21.88 20.72
C THR A 133 -7.52 -20.87 19.59
N GLU A 134 -7.16 -19.61 19.82
CA GLU A 134 -7.17 -18.57 18.79
C GLU A 134 -6.27 -18.92 17.59
N ALA A 135 -5.16 -19.64 17.83
CA ALA A 135 -4.29 -20.11 16.77
C ALA A 135 -5.00 -21.11 15.83
N ASP A 136 -5.88 -21.96 16.37
CA ASP A 136 -6.67 -22.91 15.56
C ASP A 136 -7.74 -22.17 14.76
N GLN A 137 -8.36 -21.15 15.35
CA GLN A 137 -9.31 -20.29 14.65
C GLN A 137 -8.64 -19.58 13.48
N ALA A 138 -7.44 -19.02 13.67
CA ALA A 138 -6.67 -18.37 12.62
C ALA A 138 -6.26 -19.37 11.53
N LEU A 139 -5.83 -20.58 11.91
CA LEU A 139 -5.50 -21.66 10.97
C LEU A 139 -6.70 -22.04 10.11
N TRP A 140 -7.86 -22.31 10.73
CA TRP A 140 -9.08 -22.68 10.01
C TRP A 140 -9.65 -21.53 9.19
N ALA A 141 -9.60 -20.29 9.69
CA ALA A 141 -9.96 -19.11 8.92
C ALA A 141 -9.07 -18.96 7.68
N GLY A 142 -7.77 -19.21 7.80
CA GLY A 142 -6.83 -19.23 6.67
C GLY A 142 -7.16 -20.32 5.64
N VAL A 143 -7.46 -21.54 6.08
CA VAL A 143 -7.86 -22.65 5.20
C VAL A 143 -9.17 -22.34 4.48
N LEU A 144 -10.17 -21.82 5.20
CA LEU A 144 -11.44 -21.40 4.61
C LEU A 144 -11.26 -20.24 3.63
N ASN A 145 -10.42 -19.25 3.96
CA ASN A 145 -10.12 -18.14 3.07
C ASN A 145 -9.43 -18.64 1.77
N PHE A 146 -8.44 -19.51 1.89
CA PHE A 146 -7.81 -20.15 0.72
C PHE A 146 -8.83 -20.92 -0.12
N TRP A 147 -9.62 -21.79 0.51
CA TRP A 147 -10.57 -22.61 -0.21
C TRP A 147 -11.67 -21.77 -0.83
N PHE A 148 -12.30 -20.84 -0.12
CA PHE A 148 -13.49 -20.09 -0.55
C PHE A 148 -13.18 -18.78 -1.31
N LEU A 149 -12.21 -17.98 -0.87
CA LEU A 149 -11.87 -16.70 -1.52
C LEU A 149 -10.85 -16.89 -2.66
N GLY A 150 -9.87 -17.79 -2.52
CA GLY A 150 -8.84 -18.01 -3.56
C GLY A 150 -9.44 -18.39 -4.92
N ARG A 151 -10.45 -19.28 -4.92
CA ARG A 151 -11.19 -19.69 -6.13
C ARG A 151 -12.08 -18.61 -6.74
N VAL A 152 -12.36 -17.52 -6.03
CA VAL A 152 -13.07 -16.35 -6.60
C VAL A 152 -12.10 -15.56 -7.47
N PHE A 153 -10.87 -15.34 -7.02
CA PHE A 153 -9.85 -14.63 -7.80
C PHE A 153 -9.36 -15.41 -9.02
N ASP A 154 -9.31 -16.74 -8.94
CA ASP A 154 -9.00 -17.59 -10.10
C ASP A 154 -10.04 -17.49 -11.24
N ARG A 155 -11.27 -17.06 -10.92
CA ARG A 155 -12.36 -16.83 -11.89
C ARG A 155 -12.34 -15.46 -12.54
N VAL A 156 -11.59 -14.49 -12.00
CA VAL A 156 -11.50 -13.11 -12.51
C VAL A 156 -10.22 -12.94 -13.34
N ARG A 157 -9.81 -13.97 -14.08
CA ARG A 157 -8.85 -13.81 -15.16
C ARG A 157 -9.61 -13.60 -16.47
N PRO A 158 -9.39 -12.51 -17.21
CA PRO A 158 -9.84 -12.39 -18.61
C PRO A 158 -9.13 -13.40 -19.52
#